data_AF-A0A9X2HXS7-F1
#
_entry.id   AF-A0A9X2HXS7-F1
#
_cell.length_a   1.000
_cell.length_b   1.000
_cell.length_c   1.000
_cell.angle_alpha   90.00
_cell.angle_beta   90.00
_cell.angle_gamma   90.00
#
_symmetry.space_group_name_H-M   'P 1'
#
loop_
_entity.id
_entity.type
_entity.pdbx_description
1 polymer ?
#
loop_
_entity_poly.entity_id
_entity_poly.type
_entity_poly.pdbx_seq_one_letter_code
_entity_poly.pdbx_strand_id
1 'polypeptide(L)'
;MRKSLMLCSSLALLASANVYSHGLMSEPAARNWTCGAVTKPDQAQPGTACAEAFADDFNGGYQFMSVLTHDVGRAGVEPLPDNVCGFDSETWSGGATPWDKPIDWPTNPMSAGEQTITWNISWGPHYDDTEEFRYWITKPGFQYTVGEALSWDDFESEAFCVLEYDDSNPNANPLVVPDKGNSLFHTTCTVPERDGRHVIYGEWGRNYFTYERFHGCIDVEFNGGGGPVPVVADIQMSPEVSTVTGAGQVSLSAANSQGDDLSYQWSVSPQSAAYSLSDSTGVDTVLTLSDTDSEQTVTVSLEASNADSSSITSVTIDHLPEAASNWDSLGALTDTAQTLNAGDTVQLRLVTEGGTDVYLPDNAVVLSQESAAASAWTLALAEAVNELNTDVRIGVVDSDGDVAPVASATENRVYAQAPTQYVSAFVVVDSGSSSSSSSSSTPTGSYCNWYGTETPLCEDTQSGWGYENGASCVSVTTCNSQPEPFGVVEGNASSSSSSSSSSSVSSSSSSSVPASANCAHTVSNSWGNGFIGEVTITNDSDTDINGWNVQWEYDQNVAITNSWSADITGNNPYQASAAGYNQTIAAGQSITFGFQANGSPGEVQVTGDICD
;
A
#
# COMPACT_ATOMS: atom_id res chain seq x y z
N MET A 1 20.85 -58.74 -35.86
CA MET A 1 20.15 -58.87 -34.56
C MET A 1 20.02 -57.47 -33.98
N ARG A 2 18.78 -57.05 -33.73
CA ARG A 2 18.37 -55.67 -33.46
C ARG A 2 18.75 -55.24 -32.04
N LYS A 3 19.20 -53.98 -31.89
CA LYS A 3 19.29 -53.25 -30.63
C LYS A 3 17.89 -52.99 -30.09
N SER A 4 17.62 -53.33 -28.82
CA SER A 4 16.45 -52.82 -28.09
C SER A 4 16.94 -52.04 -26.88
N LEU A 5 16.77 -50.72 -26.97
CA LEU A 5 16.70 -49.78 -25.86
C LEU A 5 15.58 -50.23 -24.91
N MET A 6 15.86 -50.32 -23.61
CA MET A 6 14.82 -50.32 -22.57
C MET A 6 14.33 -48.89 -22.38
N LEU A 7 13.04 -48.68 -22.65
CA LEU A 7 12.29 -47.46 -22.38
C LEU A 7 11.74 -47.55 -20.95
N CYS A 8 12.20 -46.70 -20.04
CA CYS A 8 11.48 -46.40 -18.80
C CYS A 8 10.37 -45.40 -19.13
N SER A 9 9.14 -45.88 -19.34
CA SER A 9 7.94 -45.04 -19.27
C SER A 9 7.53 -44.88 -17.82
N SER A 10 7.94 -43.78 -17.19
CA SER A 10 7.30 -43.26 -16.00
C SER A 10 5.97 -42.60 -16.41
N LEU A 11 4.87 -43.25 -16.04
CA LEU A 11 3.50 -42.78 -16.17
C LEU A 11 3.28 -41.64 -15.15
N ALA A 12 3.41 -40.39 -15.57
CA ALA A 12 2.96 -39.25 -14.79
C ALA A 12 1.43 -39.17 -14.90
N LEU A 13 0.71 -39.66 -13.88
CA LEU A 13 -0.68 -39.25 -13.67
C LEU A 13 -0.66 -37.77 -13.30
N LEU A 14 -0.92 -36.90 -14.27
CA LEU A 14 -1.44 -35.57 -14.02
C LEU A 14 -2.85 -35.77 -13.45
N ALA A 15 -2.98 -35.65 -12.12
CA ALA A 15 -4.26 -35.30 -11.54
C ALA A 15 -4.55 -33.87 -12.01
N SER A 16 -5.41 -33.73 -13.01
CA SER A 16 -6.11 -32.48 -13.27
C SER A 16 -6.92 -32.18 -12.01
N ALA A 17 -6.42 -31.28 -11.16
CA ALA A 17 -7.28 -30.64 -10.18
C ALA A 17 -8.34 -29.91 -10.99
N ASN A 18 -9.58 -30.39 -10.94
CA ASN A 18 -10.72 -29.60 -11.37
C ASN A 18 -10.72 -28.36 -10.45
N VAL A 19 -10.26 -27.23 -10.96
CA VAL A 19 -10.40 -25.95 -10.27
C VAL A 19 -11.85 -25.56 -10.48
N TYR A 20 -12.72 -25.99 -9.57
CA TYR A 20 -14.13 -25.66 -9.59
C TYR A 20 -14.29 -24.14 -9.56
N SER A 21 -15.04 -23.58 -10.52
CA SER A 21 -15.41 -22.18 -10.48
C SER A 21 -16.47 -21.96 -9.42
N HIS A 22 -16.47 -20.78 -8.81
CA HIS A 22 -17.36 -20.45 -7.69
C HIS A 22 -17.56 -18.95 -7.63
N GLY A 23 -18.82 -18.50 -7.63
CA GLY A 23 -19.14 -17.09 -7.55
C GLY A 23 -20.61 -16.81 -7.29
N LEU A 24 -20.88 -15.58 -6.84
CA LEU A 24 -22.21 -15.10 -6.51
C LEU A 24 -22.28 -13.56 -6.52
N MET A 25 -23.48 -13.00 -6.63
CA MET A 25 -23.69 -11.55 -6.60
C MET A 25 -23.56 -11.01 -5.18
N SER A 26 -22.62 -10.09 -4.97
CA SER A 26 -22.31 -9.49 -3.68
C SER A 26 -22.97 -8.14 -3.45
N GLU A 27 -23.22 -7.37 -4.51
CA GLU A 27 -23.83 -6.04 -4.44
C GLU A 27 -24.68 -5.77 -5.69
N PRO A 28 -25.99 -5.52 -5.59
CA PRO A 28 -26.80 -5.71 -4.40
C PRO A 28 -26.74 -7.15 -3.90
N ALA A 29 -26.84 -7.31 -2.59
CA ALA A 29 -26.60 -8.60 -1.93
C ALA A 29 -27.63 -9.64 -2.36
N ALA A 30 -27.17 -10.74 -2.97
CA ALA A 30 -28.00 -11.90 -3.23
C ALA A 30 -28.34 -12.67 -1.94
N ARG A 31 -29.33 -13.56 -2.02
CA ARG A 31 -29.73 -14.44 -0.91
C ARG A 31 -28.57 -15.26 -0.36
N ASN A 32 -27.75 -15.84 -1.24
CA ASN A 32 -26.56 -16.63 -0.90
C ASN A 32 -25.37 -15.79 -0.44
N TRP A 33 -25.34 -14.50 -0.78
CA TRP A 33 -24.40 -13.57 -0.18
C TRP A 33 -24.79 -13.26 1.26
N THR A 34 -26.03 -12.81 1.47
CA THR A 34 -26.55 -12.44 2.80
C THR A 34 -26.54 -13.62 3.76
N CYS A 35 -27.17 -14.73 3.35
CA CYS A 35 -27.28 -15.97 4.10
C CYS A 35 -26.35 -17.01 3.48
N GLY A 36 -25.05 -16.89 3.76
CA GLY A 36 -24.04 -17.79 3.24
C GLY A 36 -22.68 -17.14 3.34
N ALA A 37 -22.39 -16.15 2.49
CA ALA A 37 -21.11 -15.43 2.50
C ALA A 37 -20.95 -14.53 3.75
N VAL A 38 -21.95 -13.72 4.08
CA VAL A 38 -21.93 -12.80 5.23
C VAL A 38 -22.35 -13.52 6.50
N THR A 39 -23.56 -14.07 6.54
CA THR A 39 -24.07 -14.79 7.72
C THR A 39 -23.94 -16.28 7.51
N LYS A 40 -22.98 -16.92 8.19
CA LYS A 40 -22.78 -18.37 8.13
C LYS A 40 -23.86 -19.12 8.94
N PRO A 41 -24.13 -20.41 8.64
CA PRO A 41 -25.12 -21.20 9.37
C PRO A 41 -24.96 -21.21 10.89
N ASP A 42 -23.73 -21.28 11.40
CA ASP A 42 -23.42 -21.24 12.83
C ASP A 42 -23.53 -19.84 13.47
N GLN A 43 -23.62 -18.80 12.67
CA GLN A 43 -23.75 -17.41 13.11
C GLN A 43 -25.20 -16.90 13.07
N ALA A 44 -26.06 -17.58 12.32
CA ALA A 44 -27.45 -17.20 12.12
C ALA A 44 -28.25 -17.24 13.43
N GLN A 45 -28.74 -16.08 13.87
CA GLN A 45 -29.51 -15.98 15.10
C GLN A 45 -30.93 -16.55 14.92
N PRO A 46 -31.49 -17.28 15.90
CA PRO A 46 -32.85 -17.79 15.82
C PRO A 46 -33.88 -16.69 15.50
N GLY A 47 -34.80 -16.98 14.58
CA GLY A 47 -35.83 -16.03 14.14
C GLY A 47 -35.39 -15.06 13.05
N THR A 48 -34.18 -15.17 12.53
CA THR A 48 -33.73 -14.43 11.34
C THR A 48 -34.00 -15.22 10.06
N ALA A 49 -34.09 -14.52 8.92
CA ALA A 49 -34.25 -15.14 7.60
C ALA A 49 -33.15 -16.18 7.32
N CYS A 50 -31.89 -15.89 7.67
CA CYS A 50 -30.80 -16.86 7.46
C CYS A 50 -30.95 -18.11 8.34
N ALA A 51 -31.41 -17.97 9.59
CA ALA A 51 -31.65 -19.14 10.43
C ALA A 51 -32.79 -20.01 9.86
N GLU A 52 -33.81 -19.39 9.26
CA GLU A 52 -34.89 -20.11 8.58
C GLU A 52 -34.43 -20.77 7.28
N ALA A 53 -33.60 -20.08 6.48
CA ALA A 53 -32.97 -20.60 5.27
C ALA A 53 -32.22 -21.91 5.54
N PHE A 54 -31.40 -21.92 6.60
CA PHE A 54 -30.55 -23.06 6.95
C PHE A 54 -31.24 -24.14 7.80
N ALA A 55 -32.48 -23.92 8.25
CA ALA A 55 -33.15 -24.80 9.22
C ALA A 55 -33.21 -26.27 8.80
N ASP A 56 -33.36 -26.55 7.50
CA ASP A 56 -33.46 -27.91 6.95
C ASP A 56 -32.20 -28.33 6.18
N ASP A 57 -31.26 -27.40 5.97
CA ASP A 57 -30.01 -27.65 5.26
C ASP A 57 -28.88 -26.77 5.79
N PHE A 58 -28.45 -27.09 7.00
CA PHE A 58 -27.39 -26.36 7.71
C PHE A 58 -26.05 -26.43 6.97
N ASN A 59 -25.72 -27.60 6.39
CA ASN A 59 -24.44 -27.79 5.71
C ASN A 59 -24.42 -27.15 4.32
N GLY A 60 -25.54 -27.17 3.59
CA GLY A 60 -25.67 -26.49 2.31
C GLY A 60 -25.48 -24.98 2.41
N GLY A 61 -25.79 -24.37 3.56
CA GLY A 61 -25.49 -22.94 3.77
C GLY A 61 -24.01 -22.58 3.70
N TYR A 62 -23.08 -23.53 3.91
CA TYR A 62 -21.64 -23.32 3.67
C TYR A 62 -21.23 -23.51 2.21
N GLN A 63 -22.13 -24.00 1.35
CA GLN A 63 -21.92 -24.19 -0.09
C GLN A 63 -22.46 -23.00 -0.91
N PHE A 64 -22.51 -21.80 -0.32
CA PHE A 64 -23.14 -20.59 -0.88
C PHE A 64 -22.58 -20.14 -2.23
N MET A 65 -21.32 -20.44 -2.49
CA MET A 65 -20.63 -20.12 -3.73
C MET A 65 -20.83 -21.18 -4.82
N SER A 66 -21.45 -22.33 -4.49
CA SER A 66 -21.60 -23.51 -5.36
C SER A 66 -23.02 -23.69 -5.88
N VAL A 67 -23.79 -22.62 -6.02
CA VAL A 67 -25.09 -22.64 -6.70
C VAL A 67 -24.83 -22.61 -8.20
N LEU A 68 -24.53 -23.78 -8.76
CA LEU A 68 -24.06 -23.92 -10.14
C LEU A 68 -24.67 -25.09 -10.90
N THR A 69 -24.60 -25.00 -12.23
CA THR A 69 -24.91 -26.06 -13.20
C THR A 69 -23.89 -26.06 -14.36
N HIS A 70 -23.83 -27.13 -15.14
CA HIS A 70 -23.11 -27.23 -16.42
C HIS A 70 -24.10 -27.28 -17.58
N ASP A 71 -24.77 -26.16 -17.84
CA ASP A 71 -25.80 -26.03 -18.87
C ASP A 71 -25.80 -24.61 -19.47
N VAL A 72 -26.53 -24.41 -20.58
CA VAL A 72 -26.72 -23.14 -21.26
C VAL A 72 -27.63 -22.16 -20.47
N GLY A 73 -28.05 -22.54 -19.27
CA GLY A 73 -28.85 -21.71 -18.36
C GLY A 73 -30.28 -21.50 -18.83
N ARG A 74 -30.98 -20.55 -18.19
CA ARG A 74 -32.40 -20.29 -18.43
C ARG A 74 -32.72 -19.97 -19.90
N ALA A 75 -31.81 -19.34 -20.62
CA ALA A 75 -32.04 -18.94 -22.01
C ALA A 75 -32.12 -20.11 -23.00
N GLY A 76 -31.63 -21.31 -22.62
CA GLY A 76 -31.57 -22.45 -23.54
C GLY A 76 -32.08 -23.79 -22.98
N VAL A 77 -32.32 -23.90 -21.66
CA VAL A 77 -32.84 -25.13 -21.04
C VAL A 77 -34.36 -25.25 -21.23
N GLU A 78 -34.81 -26.42 -21.70
CA GLU A 78 -36.23 -26.80 -21.73
C GLU A 78 -36.43 -28.29 -21.34
N PRO A 79 -37.36 -28.61 -20.41
CA PRO A 79 -38.16 -27.68 -19.59
C PRO A 79 -37.30 -26.95 -18.56
N LEU A 80 -37.74 -25.77 -18.11
CA LEU A 80 -37.07 -25.03 -17.05
C LEU A 80 -37.10 -25.81 -15.71
N PRO A 81 -36.07 -25.68 -14.87
CA PRO A 81 -35.99 -26.36 -13.57
C PRO A 81 -37.07 -25.88 -12.59
N ASP A 82 -37.38 -26.69 -11.57
CA ASP A 82 -38.44 -26.38 -10.62
C ASP A 82 -38.00 -25.26 -9.64
N ASN A 83 -36.72 -25.24 -9.24
CA ASN A 83 -36.19 -24.28 -8.26
C ASN A 83 -35.55 -23.08 -8.95
N VAL A 84 -36.07 -21.87 -8.71
CA VAL A 84 -35.65 -20.65 -9.42
C VAL A 84 -34.26 -20.17 -9.02
N CYS A 85 -34.03 -19.93 -7.73
CA CYS A 85 -32.79 -19.31 -7.25
C CYS A 85 -31.63 -20.30 -7.26
N GLY A 86 -31.93 -21.56 -7.02
CA GLY A 86 -30.99 -22.67 -7.11
C GLY A 86 -30.76 -23.19 -8.53
N PHE A 87 -31.67 -22.93 -9.46
CA PHE A 87 -31.68 -23.48 -10.82
C PHE A 87 -31.46 -25.01 -10.86
N ASP A 88 -32.07 -25.74 -9.92
CA ASP A 88 -31.84 -27.19 -9.68
C ASP A 88 -30.34 -27.56 -9.62
N SER A 89 -29.56 -26.74 -8.91
CA SER A 89 -28.10 -26.87 -8.84
C SER A 89 -27.63 -28.30 -8.55
N GLU A 90 -26.56 -28.68 -9.25
CA GLU A 90 -25.93 -29.99 -9.14
C GLU A 90 -25.39 -30.28 -7.73
N THR A 91 -25.01 -29.23 -6.99
CA THR A 91 -24.56 -29.33 -5.59
C THR A 91 -25.64 -29.95 -4.69
N TRP A 92 -26.92 -29.72 -5.02
CA TRP A 92 -28.08 -30.30 -4.34
C TRP A 92 -28.73 -31.45 -5.12
N SER A 93 -28.04 -31.97 -6.14
CA SER A 93 -28.55 -33.05 -6.99
C SER A 93 -29.93 -32.74 -7.60
N GLY A 94 -30.16 -31.48 -7.97
CA GLY A 94 -31.45 -31.00 -8.49
C GLY A 94 -32.50 -30.68 -7.43
N GLY A 95 -32.16 -30.78 -6.15
CA GLY A 95 -33.05 -30.39 -5.05
C GLY A 95 -33.08 -28.87 -4.81
N ALA A 96 -34.06 -28.44 -4.03
CA ALA A 96 -34.16 -27.05 -3.56
C ALA A 96 -32.94 -26.67 -2.70
N THR A 97 -32.37 -25.52 -2.99
CA THR A 97 -31.27 -24.94 -2.20
C THR A 97 -31.82 -24.19 -0.98
N PRO A 98 -30.99 -23.83 0.01
CA PRO A 98 -31.41 -22.94 1.09
C PRO A 98 -32.03 -21.62 0.61
N TRP A 99 -31.69 -21.15 -0.59
CA TRP A 99 -32.11 -19.85 -1.15
C TRP A 99 -33.37 -19.93 -2.00
N ASP A 100 -33.91 -21.13 -2.23
CA ASP A 100 -35.22 -21.34 -2.86
C ASP A 100 -36.37 -21.27 -1.85
N LYS A 101 -36.06 -21.21 -0.55
CA LYS A 101 -37.08 -21.19 0.49
C LYS A 101 -38.00 -19.96 0.38
N PRO A 102 -39.33 -20.13 0.53
CA PRO A 102 -40.28 -19.04 0.44
C PRO A 102 -40.45 -18.32 1.78
N ILE A 103 -39.39 -17.67 2.24
CA ILE A 103 -39.33 -16.99 3.55
C ILE A 103 -39.24 -15.48 3.37
N ASP A 104 -39.36 -14.71 4.44
CA ASP A 104 -39.24 -13.25 4.34
C ASP A 104 -37.77 -12.82 4.19
N TRP A 105 -37.26 -12.90 2.96
CA TRP A 105 -35.87 -12.53 2.65
C TRP A 105 -35.62 -11.03 2.84
N PRO A 106 -34.44 -10.61 3.34
CA PRO A 106 -34.04 -9.21 3.35
C PRO A 106 -33.99 -8.63 1.95
N THR A 107 -34.48 -7.40 1.78
CA THR A 107 -34.51 -6.69 0.50
C THR A 107 -33.42 -5.63 0.42
N ASN A 108 -32.87 -5.44 -0.78
CA ASN A 108 -32.00 -4.32 -1.10
C ASN A 108 -32.86 -3.14 -1.63
N PRO A 109 -32.61 -1.89 -1.22
CA PRO A 109 -33.21 -0.74 -1.88
C PRO A 109 -32.84 -0.73 -3.37
N MET A 110 -33.81 -0.42 -4.24
CA MET A 110 -33.59 -0.43 -5.69
C MET A 110 -34.36 0.69 -6.39
N SER A 111 -33.78 1.22 -7.46
CA SER A 111 -34.43 2.14 -8.38
C SER A 111 -34.32 1.63 -9.83
N ALA A 112 -35.27 2.06 -10.66
CA ALA A 112 -35.19 1.83 -12.09
C ALA A 112 -34.04 2.63 -12.71
N GLY A 113 -33.61 2.25 -13.90
CA GLY A 113 -32.52 2.92 -14.61
C GLY A 113 -31.19 2.20 -14.42
N GLU A 114 -30.08 2.91 -14.61
CA GLU A 114 -28.74 2.32 -14.59
C GLU A 114 -28.37 1.88 -13.17
N GLN A 115 -28.11 0.58 -13.00
CA GLN A 115 -27.70 -0.04 -11.75
C GLN A 115 -26.54 -0.99 -12.01
N THR A 116 -25.64 -1.10 -11.03
CA THR A 116 -24.51 -2.03 -11.09
C THR A 116 -24.78 -3.25 -10.22
N ILE A 117 -24.65 -4.45 -10.81
CA ILE A 117 -24.65 -5.73 -10.12
C ILE A 117 -23.22 -6.27 -10.13
N THR A 118 -22.67 -6.50 -8.95
CA THR A 118 -21.30 -6.97 -8.72
C THR A 118 -21.30 -8.45 -8.38
N TRP A 119 -20.52 -9.22 -9.13
CA TRP A 119 -20.22 -10.62 -8.84
C TRP A 119 -18.89 -10.75 -8.13
N ASN A 120 -18.87 -11.50 -7.02
CA ASN A 120 -17.66 -11.93 -6.35
C ASN A 120 -17.33 -13.36 -6.76
N ILE A 121 -16.14 -13.53 -7.34
CA ILE A 121 -15.65 -14.80 -7.89
C ILE A 121 -14.38 -15.28 -7.18
N SER A 122 -14.10 -14.76 -5.98
CA SER A 122 -12.85 -15.03 -5.24
C SER A 122 -12.61 -16.51 -4.90
N TRP A 123 -13.66 -17.34 -4.89
CA TRP A 123 -13.57 -18.79 -4.63
C TRP A 123 -13.22 -19.64 -5.87
N GLY A 124 -13.22 -19.00 -7.04
CA GLY A 124 -12.86 -19.60 -8.32
C GLY A 124 -12.90 -18.49 -9.36
N PRO A 125 -11.81 -17.72 -9.54
CA PRO A 125 -11.82 -16.56 -10.42
C PRO A 125 -11.59 -16.97 -11.87
N HIS A 126 -12.69 -17.15 -12.63
CA HIS A 126 -12.66 -17.58 -14.03
C HIS A 126 -12.91 -16.42 -14.97
N TYR A 127 -11.92 -15.54 -15.09
CA TYR A 127 -11.98 -14.42 -16.04
C TYR A 127 -11.83 -14.91 -17.49
N ASP A 128 -10.83 -15.75 -17.73
CA ASP A 128 -10.33 -16.15 -19.05
C ASP A 128 -11.36 -16.90 -19.91
N ASP A 129 -12.37 -17.50 -19.29
CA ASP A 129 -13.44 -18.20 -19.98
C ASP A 129 -14.86 -17.85 -19.53
N THR A 130 -15.01 -16.71 -18.84
CA THR A 130 -16.34 -16.07 -18.70
C THR A 130 -16.86 -15.70 -20.09
N GLU A 131 -18.10 -16.08 -20.39
CA GLU A 131 -18.77 -15.78 -21.66
C GLU A 131 -19.79 -14.63 -21.48
N GLU A 132 -20.59 -14.69 -20.40
CA GLU A 132 -21.71 -13.76 -20.26
C GLU A 132 -22.26 -13.63 -18.83
N PHE A 133 -23.01 -12.54 -18.63
CA PHE A 133 -23.90 -12.32 -17.51
C PHE A 133 -25.32 -12.05 -18.03
N ARG A 134 -26.34 -12.64 -17.38
CA ARG A 134 -27.74 -12.46 -17.76
C ARG A 134 -28.63 -12.22 -16.55
N TYR A 135 -29.61 -11.33 -16.70
CA TYR A 135 -30.51 -10.95 -15.62
C TYR A 135 -31.97 -10.91 -16.06
N TRP A 136 -32.83 -11.47 -15.23
CA TRP A 136 -34.28 -11.43 -15.34
C TRP A 136 -34.86 -10.80 -14.08
N ILE A 137 -36.01 -10.16 -14.21
CA ILE A 137 -36.72 -9.58 -13.09
C ILE A 137 -38.17 -10.08 -13.09
N THR A 138 -38.74 -10.23 -11.90
CA THR A 138 -40.18 -10.47 -11.74
C THR A 138 -41.04 -9.44 -12.50
N LYS A 139 -42.23 -9.87 -12.95
CA LYS A 139 -43.17 -9.04 -13.75
C LYS A 139 -43.68 -7.85 -12.92
N PRO A 140 -44.11 -6.73 -13.53
CA PRO A 140 -44.58 -5.53 -12.82
C PRO A 140 -45.71 -5.76 -11.80
N GLY A 141 -46.57 -6.76 -12.01
CA GLY A 141 -47.68 -7.09 -11.10
C GLY A 141 -47.35 -8.20 -10.10
N PHE A 142 -46.09 -8.64 -10.04
CA PHE A 142 -45.64 -9.64 -9.07
C PHE A 142 -45.89 -9.15 -7.64
N GLN A 143 -46.27 -10.08 -6.76
CA GLN A 143 -46.46 -9.82 -5.34
C GLN A 143 -45.76 -10.94 -4.58
N TYR A 144 -44.76 -10.57 -3.78
CA TYR A 144 -44.04 -11.56 -3.00
C TYR A 144 -44.92 -12.09 -1.85
N THR A 145 -45.15 -13.40 -1.83
CA THR A 145 -45.93 -14.06 -0.78
C THR A 145 -45.04 -15.01 0.02
N VAL A 146 -44.83 -14.70 1.31
CA VAL A 146 -44.14 -15.62 2.23
C VAL A 146 -44.93 -16.93 2.31
N GLY A 147 -44.24 -18.05 2.13
CA GLY A 147 -44.80 -19.40 2.07
C GLY A 147 -45.06 -19.92 0.65
N GLU A 148 -44.97 -19.08 -0.39
CA GLU A 148 -45.11 -19.47 -1.79
C GLU A 148 -43.74 -19.42 -2.51
N ALA A 149 -43.31 -20.56 -3.08
CA ALA A 149 -42.05 -20.64 -3.82
C ALA A 149 -42.14 -19.84 -5.12
N LEU A 150 -41.02 -19.21 -5.51
CA LEU A 150 -40.91 -18.52 -6.80
C LEU A 150 -41.08 -19.53 -7.94
N SER A 151 -41.71 -19.08 -9.02
CA SER A 151 -41.87 -19.82 -10.27
C SER A 151 -41.33 -18.99 -11.44
N TRP A 152 -40.90 -19.64 -12.52
CA TRP A 152 -40.53 -18.94 -13.75
C TRP A 152 -41.67 -18.12 -14.36
N ASP A 153 -42.93 -18.46 -14.06
CA ASP A 153 -44.09 -17.66 -14.44
C ASP A 153 -44.15 -16.29 -13.73
N ASP A 154 -43.42 -16.10 -12.63
CA ASP A 154 -43.33 -14.81 -11.94
C ASP A 154 -42.39 -13.84 -12.65
N PHE A 155 -41.47 -14.35 -13.48
CA PHE A 155 -40.43 -13.58 -14.16
C PHE A 155 -40.82 -13.17 -15.57
N GLU A 156 -40.27 -12.04 -16.03
CA GLU A 156 -40.28 -11.73 -17.47
C GLU A 156 -39.66 -12.90 -18.26
N SER A 157 -40.21 -13.16 -19.45
CA SER A 157 -39.73 -14.27 -20.29
C SER A 157 -38.35 -13.98 -20.87
N GLU A 158 -38.08 -12.72 -21.19
CA GLU A 158 -36.80 -12.25 -21.70
C GLU A 158 -35.94 -11.68 -20.57
N ALA A 159 -34.63 -11.80 -20.70
CA ALA A 159 -33.69 -11.12 -19.83
C ALA A 159 -33.76 -9.61 -20.10
N PHE A 160 -33.80 -8.79 -19.04
CA PHE A 160 -33.76 -7.33 -19.20
C PHE A 160 -32.32 -6.85 -19.48
N CYS A 161 -31.32 -7.67 -19.16
CA CYS A 161 -29.91 -7.37 -19.35
C CYS A 161 -29.14 -8.63 -19.74
N VAL A 162 -28.39 -8.54 -20.85
CA VAL A 162 -27.54 -9.61 -21.41
C VAL A 162 -26.22 -8.96 -21.75
N LEU A 163 -25.14 -9.43 -21.13
CA LEU A 163 -23.84 -8.82 -21.21
C LEU A 163 -22.79 -9.87 -21.57
N GLU A 164 -22.19 -9.74 -22.74
CA GLU A 164 -21.09 -10.60 -23.17
C GLU A 164 -19.75 -10.09 -22.61
N TYR A 165 -18.83 -11.00 -22.35
CA TYR A 165 -17.48 -10.71 -21.90
C TYR A 165 -16.45 -11.56 -22.67
N ASP A 166 -15.28 -10.97 -22.93
CA ASP A 166 -14.13 -11.65 -23.54
C ASP A 166 -12.85 -11.14 -22.86
N ASP A 167 -12.16 -11.99 -22.09
CA ASP A 167 -10.95 -11.61 -21.38
C ASP A 167 -9.77 -11.27 -22.31
N SER A 168 -9.82 -11.69 -23.57
CA SER A 168 -8.83 -11.30 -24.58
C SER A 168 -8.99 -9.83 -24.96
N ASN A 169 -10.17 -9.26 -24.74
CA ASN A 169 -10.48 -7.86 -24.95
C ASN A 169 -11.43 -7.35 -23.84
N PRO A 170 -10.93 -7.22 -22.60
CA PRO A 170 -11.78 -7.07 -21.41
C PRO A 170 -12.58 -5.76 -21.38
N ASN A 171 -12.22 -4.79 -22.23
CA ASN A 171 -12.91 -3.50 -22.35
C ASN A 171 -13.85 -3.43 -23.57
N ALA A 172 -14.08 -4.54 -24.29
CA ALA A 172 -14.95 -4.58 -25.46
C ALA A 172 -16.39 -4.21 -25.12
N ASN A 173 -16.86 -4.67 -23.96
CA ASN A 173 -18.15 -4.33 -23.40
C ASN A 173 -17.94 -3.42 -22.18
N PRO A 174 -18.17 -2.10 -22.30
CA PRO A 174 -17.94 -1.17 -21.19
C PRO A 174 -18.91 -1.37 -20.02
N LEU A 175 -19.97 -2.16 -20.21
CA LEU A 175 -20.93 -2.51 -19.17
C LEU A 175 -20.50 -3.72 -18.33
N VAL A 176 -19.35 -4.33 -18.64
CA VAL A 176 -18.74 -5.40 -17.84
C VAL A 176 -17.31 -5.01 -17.52
N VAL A 177 -17.08 -4.59 -16.28
CA VAL A 177 -15.76 -4.16 -15.81
C VAL A 177 -15.18 -5.24 -14.90
N PRO A 178 -14.13 -5.96 -15.35
CA PRO A 178 -13.43 -6.92 -14.50
C PRO A 178 -12.52 -6.20 -13.50
N ASP A 179 -12.70 -6.44 -12.21
CA ASP A 179 -11.76 -6.02 -11.16
C ASP A 179 -10.97 -7.26 -10.71
N LYS A 180 -9.90 -7.54 -11.46
CA LYS A 180 -9.03 -8.70 -11.21
C LYS A 180 -8.29 -8.61 -9.88
N GLY A 181 -8.07 -7.39 -9.35
CA GLY A 181 -7.40 -7.20 -8.06
C GLY A 181 -8.24 -7.71 -6.90
N ASN A 182 -9.56 -7.54 -6.97
CA ASN A 182 -10.50 -7.96 -5.93
C ASN A 182 -11.28 -9.23 -6.27
N SER A 183 -10.99 -9.88 -7.40
CA SER A 183 -11.76 -11.03 -7.91
C SER A 183 -13.25 -10.71 -8.09
N LEU A 184 -13.55 -9.54 -8.66
CA LEU A 184 -14.91 -9.09 -8.94
C LEU A 184 -15.17 -8.89 -10.44
N PHE A 185 -16.45 -8.92 -10.80
CA PHE A 185 -17.00 -8.33 -12.02
C PHE A 185 -18.06 -7.32 -11.66
N HIS A 186 -17.97 -6.10 -12.19
CA HIS A 186 -19.03 -5.10 -12.11
C HIS A 186 -19.81 -5.09 -13.41
N THR A 187 -21.10 -5.39 -13.34
CA THR A 187 -21.98 -5.43 -14.51
C THR A 187 -23.03 -4.34 -14.41
N THR A 188 -23.13 -3.49 -15.42
CA THR A 188 -24.05 -2.36 -15.42
C THR A 188 -25.25 -2.64 -16.32
N CYS A 189 -26.44 -2.56 -15.75
CA CYS A 189 -27.70 -2.89 -16.42
C CYS A 189 -28.72 -1.76 -16.25
N THR A 190 -29.58 -1.56 -17.25
CA THR A 190 -30.75 -0.68 -17.12
C THR A 190 -31.91 -1.48 -16.52
N VAL A 191 -32.11 -1.37 -15.21
CA VAL A 191 -33.18 -2.06 -14.48
C VAL A 191 -34.54 -1.48 -14.86
N PRO A 192 -35.52 -2.32 -15.26
CA PRO A 192 -36.86 -1.87 -15.62
C PRO A 192 -37.61 -1.20 -14.45
N GLU A 193 -38.55 -0.32 -14.80
CA GLU A 193 -39.44 0.31 -13.81
C GLU A 193 -40.29 -0.75 -13.08
N ARG A 194 -40.35 -0.62 -11.75
CA ARG A 194 -41.05 -1.50 -10.82
C ARG A 194 -41.54 -0.71 -9.61
N ASP A 195 -42.45 -1.31 -8.85
CA ASP A 195 -43.00 -0.76 -7.61
C ASP A 195 -43.15 -1.86 -6.57
N GLY A 196 -42.75 -1.59 -5.34
CA GLY A 196 -42.72 -2.55 -4.25
C GLY A 196 -41.64 -3.62 -4.41
N ARG A 197 -41.86 -4.75 -3.72
CA ARG A 197 -40.92 -5.87 -3.66
C ARG A 197 -40.87 -6.66 -4.97
N HIS A 198 -39.65 -6.88 -5.46
CA HIS A 198 -39.34 -7.71 -6.62
C HIS A 198 -38.15 -8.62 -6.37
N VAL A 199 -37.96 -9.59 -7.26
CA VAL A 199 -36.77 -10.45 -7.28
C VAL A 199 -36.09 -10.33 -8.64
N ILE A 200 -34.76 -10.15 -8.62
CA ILE A 200 -33.87 -10.26 -9.77
C ILE A 200 -33.19 -11.63 -9.71
N TYR A 201 -33.27 -12.39 -10.79
CA TYR A 201 -32.52 -13.63 -10.99
C TYR A 201 -31.34 -13.34 -11.91
N GLY A 202 -30.13 -13.73 -11.49
CA GLY A 202 -28.89 -13.49 -12.21
C GLY A 202 -28.13 -14.77 -12.52
N GLU A 203 -27.49 -14.79 -13.69
CA GLU A 203 -26.60 -15.86 -14.14
C GLU A 203 -25.23 -15.30 -14.51
N TRP A 204 -24.17 -16.01 -14.11
CA TRP A 204 -22.82 -15.85 -14.63
C TRP A 204 -22.43 -17.13 -15.36
N GLY A 205 -22.25 -17.06 -16.68
CA GLY A 205 -21.97 -18.22 -17.54
C GLY A 205 -20.54 -18.22 -18.07
N ARG A 206 -19.88 -19.38 -17.96
CA ARG A 206 -18.63 -19.68 -18.65
C ARG A 206 -18.91 -20.28 -20.03
N ASN A 207 -17.90 -20.23 -20.88
CA ASN A 207 -18.01 -20.59 -22.28
C ASN A 207 -18.31 -22.08 -22.52
N TYR A 208 -18.50 -22.41 -23.80
CA TYR A 208 -18.86 -23.75 -24.28
C TYR A 208 -17.92 -24.91 -23.87
N PHE A 209 -16.72 -24.63 -23.34
CA PHE A 209 -15.82 -25.70 -22.89
C PHE A 209 -16.34 -26.38 -21.61
N THR A 210 -17.01 -25.63 -20.74
CA THR A 210 -17.56 -26.16 -19.49
C THR A 210 -19.08 -26.02 -19.44
N TYR A 211 -19.65 -24.96 -20.03
CA TYR A 211 -21.01 -24.51 -19.75
C TYR A 211 -21.29 -24.30 -18.26
N GLU A 212 -20.25 -24.16 -17.44
CA GLU A 212 -20.42 -23.98 -16.00
C GLU A 212 -21.01 -22.59 -15.74
N ARG A 213 -22.10 -22.56 -14.97
CA ARG A 213 -22.92 -21.37 -14.76
C ARG A 213 -23.34 -21.26 -13.31
N PHE A 214 -23.31 -20.05 -12.79
CA PHE A 214 -23.67 -19.70 -11.41
C PHE A 214 -25.00 -18.99 -11.38
N HIS A 215 -25.77 -19.24 -10.33
CA HIS A 215 -27.13 -18.76 -10.19
C HIS A 215 -27.33 -18.05 -8.85
N GLY A 216 -28.24 -17.07 -8.83
CA GLY A 216 -28.64 -16.42 -7.59
C GLY A 216 -29.84 -15.52 -7.75
N CYS A 217 -30.48 -15.23 -6.63
CA CYS A 217 -31.58 -14.27 -6.53
C CYS A 217 -31.18 -13.08 -5.65
N ILE A 218 -31.57 -11.88 -6.06
CA ILE A 218 -31.50 -10.65 -5.30
C ILE A 218 -32.94 -10.21 -5.01
N ASP A 219 -33.32 -10.12 -3.74
CA ASP A 219 -34.57 -9.49 -3.33
C ASP A 219 -34.38 -7.97 -3.28
N VAL A 220 -35.28 -7.23 -3.91
CA VAL A 220 -35.18 -5.78 -4.08
C VAL A 220 -36.50 -5.10 -3.74
N GLU A 221 -36.43 -3.89 -3.20
CA GLU A 221 -37.59 -3.06 -2.89
C GLU A 221 -37.53 -1.77 -3.70
N PHE A 222 -38.47 -1.62 -4.64
CA PHE A 222 -38.62 -0.40 -5.43
C PHE A 222 -39.59 0.54 -4.72
N ASN A 223 -39.10 1.69 -4.29
CA ASN A 223 -39.96 2.74 -3.76
C ASN A 223 -40.62 3.50 -4.92
N GLY A 224 -41.60 2.91 -5.62
CA GLY A 224 -42.49 3.53 -6.62
C GLY A 224 -41.85 4.52 -7.57
N GLY A 225 -41.26 4.02 -8.66
CA GLY A 225 -40.58 4.83 -9.69
C GLY A 225 -41.52 5.62 -10.60
N GLY A 226 -42.22 6.62 -10.07
CA GLY A 226 -42.88 7.68 -10.87
C GLY A 226 -42.60 9.10 -10.35
N GLY A 227 -41.69 9.25 -9.38
CA GLY A 227 -41.29 10.52 -8.78
C GLY A 227 -39.84 10.89 -9.10
N PRO A 228 -39.42 12.14 -8.81
CA PRO A 228 -38.02 12.57 -8.97
C PRO A 228 -37.07 11.62 -8.25
N VAL A 229 -35.86 11.42 -8.80
CA VAL A 229 -34.80 10.61 -8.18
C VAL A 229 -34.68 11.04 -6.71
N PRO A 230 -34.87 10.13 -5.74
CA PRO A 230 -34.82 10.52 -4.34
C PRO A 230 -33.45 11.10 -4.05
N VAL A 231 -33.41 12.26 -3.41
CA VAL A 231 -32.13 12.86 -3.03
C VAL A 231 -31.50 11.96 -1.96
N VAL A 232 -30.28 11.48 -2.21
CA VAL A 232 -29.48 10.71 -1.25
C VAL A 232 -28.15 11.42 -1.10
N ALA A 233 -27.89 11.93 0.10
CA ALA A 233 -26.62 12.59 0.40
C ALA A 233 -25.54 11.55 0.69
N ASP A 234 -24.36 11.73 0.10
CA ASP A 234 -23.18 10.90 0.34
C ASP A 234 -21.96 11.80 0.64
N ILE A 235 -21.12 11.38 1.59
CA ILE A 235 -19.87 12.06 1.93
C ILE A 235 -18.71 11.13 1.65
N GLN A 236 -17.86 11.51 0.70
CA GLN A 236 -16.56 10.90 0.48
C GLN A 236 -15.49 11.68 1.23
N MET A 237 -14.61 10.97 1.94
CA MET A 237 -13.55 11.57 2.75
C MET A 237 -12.18 11.20 2.18
N SER A 238 -11.27 12.16 2.07
CA SER A 238 -9.92 11.94 1.57
C SER A 238 -8.87 12.72 2.40
N PRO A 239 -7.91 12.04 3.06
CA PRO A 239 -7.88 10.59 3.28
C PRO A 239 -9.08 10.13 4.13
N GLU A 240 -9.50 8.87 3.99
CA GLU A 240 -10.47 8.28 4.92
C GLU A 240 -9.83 8.17 6.31
N VAL A 241 -10.36 8.91 7.28
CA VAL A 241 -9.86 8.94 8.66
C VAL A 241 -11.02 8.90 9.64
N SER A 242 -10.92 8.02 10.65
CA SER A 242 -11.84 8.00 11.78
C SER A 242 -11.34 8.84 12.96
N THR A 243 -10.05 9.19 12.97
CA THR A 243 -9.39 9.89 14.07
C THR A 243 -8.36 10.89 13.52
N VAL A 244 -8.33 12.08 14.09
CA VAL A 244 -7.33 13.12 13.82
C VAL A 244 -6.72 13.55 15.15
N THR A 245 -5.40 13.62 15.23
CA THR A 245 -4.67 14.07 16.42
C THR A 245 -4.04 15.42 16.11
N GLY A 246 -4.29 16.42 16.97
CA GLY A 246 -3.75 17.77 16.77
C GLY A 246 -4.35 18.50 15.57
N ALA A 247 -3.64 19.51 15.07
CA ALA A 247 -4.11 20.27 13.91
C ALA A 247 -4.04 19.45 12.61
N GLY A 248 -5.06 19.56 11.75
CA GLY A 248 -5.14 18.79 10.51
C GLY A 248 -6.16 19.32 9.51
N GLN A 249 -6.17 18.71 8.32
CA GLN A 249 -7.16 18.97 7.27
C GLN A 249 -7.67 17.67 6.68
N VAL A 250 -8.98 17.64 6.39
CA VAL A 250 -9.66 16.51 5.76
C VAL A 250 -10.47 17.04 4.59
N SER A 251 -10.27 16.46 3.40
CA SER A 251 -11.06 16.81 2.23
C SER A 251 -12.34 15.99 2.20
N LEU A 252 -13.45 16.63 1.86
CA LEU A 252 -14.79 16.05 1.84
C LEU A 252 -15.43 16.35 0.49
N SER A 253 -16.13 15.38 -0.09
CA SER A 253 -16.83 15.54 -1.36
C SER A 253 -18.25 14.98 -1.30
N ALA A 254 -19.18 15.71 -1.89
CA ALA A 254 -20.57 15.31 -2.10
C ALA A 254 -20.78 14.66 -3.47
N ALA A 255 -19.72 14.44 -4.27
CA ALA A 255 -19.82 14.05 -5.68
C ALA A 255 -20.60 12.75 -5.94
N ASN A 256 -20.70 11.86 -4.95
CA ASN A 256 -21.44 10.60 -5.01
C ASN A 256 -22.91 10.74 -4.55
N SER A 257 -23.36 11.93 -4.18
CA SER A 257 -24.75 12.19 -3.82
C SER A 257 -25.67 11.97 -5.04
N GLN A 258 -26.82 11.34 -4.81
CA GLN A 258 -27.78 11.00 -5.86
C GLN A 258 -28.97 11.95 -5.83
N GLY A 259 -29.53 12.26 -6.99
CA GLY A 259 -30.66 13.17 -7.16
C GLY A 259 -30.41 14.18 -8.28
N ASP A 260 -31.49 14.73 -8.81
CA ASP A 260 -31.42 15.75 -9.87
C ASP A 260 -31.28 17.16 -9.28
N ASP A 261 -30.52 18.03 -9.95
CA ASP A 261 -30.35 19.45 -9.62
C ASP A 261 -30.00 19.73 -8.14
N LEU A 262 -29.02 18.98 -7.62
CA LEU A 262 -28.64 19.06 -6.22
C LEU A 262 -27.96 20.39 -5.85
N SER A 263 -28.33 20.86 -4.67
CA SER A 263 -27.67 21.91 -3.90
C SER A 263 -27.22 21.35 -2.57
N TYR A 264 -26.05 21.78 -2.10
CA TYR A 264 -25.41 21.22 -0.92
C TYR A 264 -25.35 22.25 0.20
N GLN A 265 -25.46 21.76 1.43
CA GLN A 265 -25.22 22.53 2.63
C GLN A 265 -24.40 21.69 3.62
N TRP A 266 -23.15 22.10 3.84
CA TRP A 266 -22.25 21.49 4.80
C TRP A 266 -22.34 22.19 6.16
N SER A 267 -22.23 21.42 7.24
CA SER A 267 -22.12 21.93 8.59
C SER A 267 -21.19 21.06 9.43
N VAL A 268 -20.53 21.68 10.42
CA VAL A 268 -19.66 20.99 11.38
C VAL A 268 -20.15 21.24 12.80
N SER A 269 -20.14 20.18 13.61
CA SER A 269 -20.51 20.19 15.03
C SER A 269 -19.41 19.52 15.87
N PRO A 270 -19.02 20.08 17.04
CA PRO A 270 -19.56 21.31 17.62
C PRO A 270 -19.12 22.56 16.86
N GLN A 271 -19.97 23.60 16.82
CA GLN A 271 -19.56 24.88 16.27
C GLN A 271 -18.53 25.53 17.21
N SER A 272 -17.27 25.56 16.78
CA SER A 272 -16.15 26.09 17.56
C SER A 272 -15.16 26.82 16.64
N ALA A 273 -14.30 27.66 17.20
CA ALA A 273 -13.23 28.29 16.44
C ALA A 273 -12.15 27.30 15.96
N ALA A 274 -12.12 26.09 16.52
CA ALA A 274 -11.17 25.04 16.14
C ALA A 274 -11.58 24.32 14.85
N TYR A 275 -12.84 24.41 14.40
CA TYR A 275 -13.32 23.70 13.22
C TYR A 275 -13.87 24.67 12.19
N SER A 276 -13.36 24.61 10.96
CA SER A 276 -13.88 25.41 9.86
C SER A 276 -13.97 24.60 8.57
N LEU A 277 -14.96 24.93 7.75
CA LEU A 277 -15.14 24.38 6.41
C LEU A 277 -14.74 25.46 5.40
N SER A 278 -13.94 25.09 4.39
CA SER A 278 -13.49 26.04 3.37
C SER A 278 -14.63 26.54 2.48
N ASP A 279 -15.64 25.69 2.27
CA ASP A 279 -16.88 26.00 1.56
C ASP A 279 -18.04 25.29 2.29
N SER A 280 -19.21 25.92 2.33
CA SER A 280 -20.42 25.32 2.93
C SER A 280 -21.48 24.91 1.90
N THR A 281 -21.25 25.20 0.61
CA THR A 281 -22.25 25.01 -0.46
C THR A 281 -21.71 24.29 -1.70
N GLY A 282 -20.38 24.18 -1.81
CA GLY A 282 -19.72 23.46 -2.90
C GLY A 282 -19.92 21.95 -2.84
N VAL A 283 -19.68 21.29 -3.98
CA VAL A 283 -19.57 19.83 -4.06
C VAL A 283 -18.42 19.33 -3.18
N ASP A 284 -17.30 20.06 -3.17
CA ASP A 284 -16.13 19.75 -2.37
C ASP A 284 -15.94 20.79 -1.25
N THR A 285 -15.47 20.36 -0.09
CA THR A 285 -15.05 21.22 1.01
C THR A 285 -13.88 20.62 1.78
N VAL A 286 -13.11 21.45 2.47
CA VAL A 286 -12.02 21.02 3.35
C VAL A 286 -12.40 21.37 4.77
N LEU A 287 -12.51 20.35 5.62
CA LEU A 287 -12.57 20.51 7.06
C LEU A 287 -11.15 20.82 7.57
N THR A 288 -10.97 21.97 8.19
CA THR A 288 -9.76 22.31 8.95
C THR A 288 -10.04 22.12 10.43
N LEU A 289 -9.20 21.32 11.09
CA LEU A 289 -9.19 21.10 12.53
C LEU A 289 -7.96 21.82 13.12
N SER A 290 -8.18 22.68 14.09
CA SER A 290 -7.12 23.21 14.95
C SER A 290 -7.02 22.31 16.17
N ASP A 291 -5.82 22.22 16.74
CA ASP A 291 -5.59 21.46 17.96
C ASP A 291 -6.53 21.90 19.10
N THR A 292 -6.90 20.94 19.95
CA THR A 292 -7.87 21.11 21.04
C THR A 292 -7.28 20.62 22.35
N ASP A 293 -7.67 21.19 23.49
CA ASP A 293 -7.15 20.79 24.81
C ASP A 293 -7.69 19.43 25.33
N SER A 294 -8.67 18.84 24.64
CA SER A 294 -9.33 17.60 25.05
C SER A 294 -9.99 16.92 23.86
N GLU A 295 -10.21 15.61 23.96
CA GLU A 295 -10.85 14.81 22.92
C GLU A 295 -12.26 15.34 22.61
N GLN A 296 -12.56 15.48 21.32
CA GLN A 296 -13.86 15.90 20.81
C GLN A 296 -14.31 14.94 19.70
N THR A 297 -15.58 14.59 19.67
CA THR A 297 -16.17 13.97 18.48
C THR A 297 -16.67 15.06 17.54
N VAL A 298 -16.02 15.22 16.40
CA VAL A 298 -16.39 16.17 15.35
C VAL A 298 -17.32 15.48 14.36
N THR A 299 -18.54 16.02 14.22
CA THR A 299 -19.51 15.53 13.22
C THR A 299 -19.58 16.53 12.08
N VAL A 300 -19.31 16.07 10.85
CA VAL A 300 -19.59 16.84 9.64
C VAL A 300 -20.86 16.30 9.02
N SER A 301 -21.84 17.17 8.78
CA SER A 301 -23.10 16.83 8.14
C SER A 301 -23.21 17.49 6.78
N LEU A 302 -23.68 16.74 5.80
CA LEU A 302 -24.03 17.19 4.46
C LEU A 302 -25.54 17.06 4.29
N GLU A 303 -26.21 18.17 4.01
CA GLU A 303 -27.54 18.16 3.42
C GLU A 303 -27.41 18.31 1.90
N ALA A 304 -27.80 17.29 1.14
CA ALA A 304 -28.06 17.41 -0.28
C ALA A 304 -29.55 17.65 -0.48
N SER A 305 -29.93 18.59 -1.34
CA SER A 305 -31.32 18.96 -1.57
C SER A 305 -31.58 19.41 -2.98
N ASN A 306 -32.79 19.17 -3.48
CA ASN A 306 -33.31 19.78 -4.70
C ASN A 306 -34.62 20.51 -4.40
N ALA A 307 -35.37 20.88 -5.44
CA ALA A 307 -36.63 21.61 -5.27
C ALA A 307 -37.71 20.83 -4.49
N ASP A 308 -37.63 19.50 -4.48
CA ASP A 308 -38.70 18.60 -4.03
C ASP A 308 -38.36 17.83 -2.74
N SER A 309 -37.08 17.57 -2.46
CA SER A 309 -36.65 16.76 -1.32
C SER A 309 -35.22 17.09 -0.86
N SER A 310 -34.89 16.69 0.37
CA SER A 310 -33.53 16.73 0.90
C SER A 310 -33.18 15.45 1.67
N SER A 311 -31.89 15.13 1.69
CA SER A 311 -31.31 14.05 2.48
C SER A 311 -30.12 14.60 3.24
N ILE A 312 -29.95 14.12 4.46
CA ILE A 312 -28.82 14.48 5.32
C ILE A 312 -28.03 13.21 5.63
N THR A 313 -26.71 13.28 5.47
CA THR A 313 -25.78 12.26 5.95
C THR A 313 -24.70 12.93 6.79
N SER A 314 -23.99 12.15 7.60
CA SER A 314 -22.94 12.68 8.46
C SER A 314 -21.81 11.67 8.64
N VAL A 315 -20.60 12.21 8.77
CA VAL A 315 -19.40 11.48 9.18
C VAL A 315 -18.90 12.01 10.51
N THR A 316 -18.33 11.13 11.33
CA THR A 316 -17.75 11.48 12.63
C THR A 316 -16.25 11.22 12.63
N ILE A 317 -15.50 12.16 13.19
CA ILE A 317 -14.06 12.10 13.38
C ILE A 317 -13.78 12.29 14.87
N ASP A 318 -13.06 11.36 15.48
CA ASP A 318 -12.52 11.54 16.83
C ASP A 318 -11.31 12.48 16.75
N HIS A 319 -11.47 13.71 17.23
CA HIS A 319 -10.42 14.71 17.28
C HIS A 319 -9.74 14.66 18.64
N LEU A 320 -8.60 13.99 18.69
CA LEU A 320 -7.78 13.90 19.87
C LEU A 320 -6.93 15.17 20.00
N PRO A 321 -6.73 15.67 21.23
CA PRO A 321 -5.72 16.68 21.46
C PRO A 321 -4.41 16.13 20.91
N GLU A 322 -3.62 16.95 20.24
CA GLU A 322 -2.19 16.65 20.21
C GLU A 322 -1.81 16.48 21.67
N ALA A 323 -1.28 15.30 22.03
CA ALA A 323 -0.93 15.05 23.41
C ALA A 323 -0.15 16.28 23.87
N ALA A 324 -0.57 16.90 24.98
CA ALA A 324 0.31 17.79 25.71
C ALA A 324 1.43 16.95 26.29
N SER A 325 2.18 16.26 25.43
CA SER A 325 3.47 15.76 25.74
C SER A 325 4.25 17.04 25.96
N ASN A 326 4.85 17.17 27.13
CA ASN A 326 5.98 18.06 27.23
C ASN A 326 7.12 17.50 26.36
N TRP A 327 6.90 16.81 25.25
CA TRP A 327 7.87 15.99 24.55
C TRP A 327 7.68 16.12 23.03
N ASP A 328 8.58 16.86 22.40
CA ASP A 328 8.73 16.92 20.96
C ASP A 328 9.34 15.60 20.46
N SER A 329 8.71 14.94 19.49
CA SER A 329 9.24 13.72 18.88
C SER A 329 10.39 14.06 17.93
N LEU A 330 11.58 13.52 18.17
CA LEU A 330 12.75 13.69 17.30
C LEU A 330 12.92 12.58 16.25
N GLY A 331 12.07 11.54 16.29
CA GLY A 331 12.05 10.46 15.30
C GLY A 331 12.02 9.06 15.94
N ALA A 332 12.05 8.03 15.11
CA ALA A 332 12.24 6.66 15.58
C ALA A 332 13.68 6.47 16.11
N LEU A 333 13.87 5.56 17.07
CA LEU A 333 15.22 5.15 17.47
C LEU A 333 15.88 4.34 16.35
N THR A 334 15.14 3.40 15.76
CA THR A 334 15.50 2.72 14.51
C THR A 334 14.24 2.38 13.71
N ASP A 335 14.34 2.42 12.38
CA ASP A 335 13.23 2.07 11.48
C ASP A 335 13.34 0.64 10.93
N THR A 336 14.40 -0.11 11.26
CA THR A 336 14.60 -1.49 10.80
C THR A 336 15.30 -2.32 11.86
N ALA A 337 14.88 -3.57 12.03
CA ALA A 337 15.50 -4.49 12.97
C ALA A 337 16.92 -4.87 12.54
N GLN A 338 17.93 -4.42 13.29
CA GLN A 338 19.34 -4.73 13.06
C GLN A 338 19.93 -5.48 14.26
N THR A 339 20.54 -6.65 14.02
CA THR A 339 21.36 -7.31 15.06
C THR A 339 22.79 -6.80 14.96
N LEU A 340 23.37 -6.41 16.09
CA LEU A 340 24.75 -5.92 16.21
C LEU A 340 25.68 -7.02 16.72
N ASN A 341 26.96 -6.71 16.88
CA ASN A 341 27.95 -7.65 17.42
C ASN A 341 28.28 -7.34 18.87
N ALA A 342 28.69 -8.37 19.60
CA ALA A 342 29.29 -8.18 20.92
C ALA A 342 30.59 -7.37 20.79
N GLY A 343 30.71 -6.31 21.59
CA GLY A 343 31.81 -5.36 21.55
C GLY A 343 31.50 -4.07 20.79
N ASP A 344 30.46 -4.05 19.95
CA ASP A 344 29.98 -2.80 19.34
C ASP A 344 29.49 -1.85 20.43
N THR A 345 29.60 -0.55 20.20
CA THR A 345 29.09 0.46 21.12
C THR A 345 27.98 1.28 20.48
N VAL A 346 26.91 1.53 21.22
CA VAL A 346 25.76 2.32 20.75
C VAL A 346 25.56 3.57 21.58
N GLN A 347 25.25 4.69 20.93
CA GLN A 347 25.04 5.99 21.57
C GLN A 347 24.00 6.80 20.79
N LEU A 348 23.22 7.62 21.47
CA LEU A 348 22.32 8.59 20.85
C LEU A 348 23.09 9.89 20.58
N ARG A 349 23.05 10.38 19.34
CA ARG A 349 23.54 11.71 18.95
C ARG A 349 22.35 12.62 18.67
N LEU A 350 22.26 13.71 19.40
CA LEU A 350 21.26 14.77 19.24
C LEU A 350 21.91 15.97 18.57
N VAL A 351 21.16 16.65 17.70
CA VAL A 351 21.61 17.90 17.06
C VAL A 351 20.75 19.04 17.59
N THR A 352 21.39 20.09 18.10
CA THR A 352 20.70 21.31 18.56
C THR A 352 20.31 22.23 17.40
N GLU A 353 19.40 23.19 17.61
CA GLU A 353 19.04 24.23 16.64
C GLU A 353 20.26 25.02 16.14
N GLY A 354 21.28 25.18 16.99
CA GLY A 354 22.57 25.78 16.64
C GLY A 354 23.54 24.87 15.89
N GLY A 355 23.14 23.65 15.52
CA GLY A 355 23.97 22.67 14.82
C GLY A 355 25.08 22.01 15.67
N THR A 356 24.99 22.10 17.00
CA THR A 356 25.93 21.45 17.92
C THR A 356 25.43 20.05 18.30
N ASP A 357 26.35 19.08 18.34
CA ASP A 357 26.08 17.70 18.71
C ASP A 357 26.13 17.48 20.22
N VAL A 358 25.17 16.72 20.74
CA VAL A 358 25.11 16.23 22.13
C VAL A 358 24.98 14.71 22.10
N TYR A 359 25.78 14.00 22.89
CA TYR A 359 25.80 12.54 22.91
C TYR A 359 25.25 12.00 24.22
N LEU A 360 24.33 11.05 24.16
CA LEU A 360 23.70 10.39 25.31
C LEU A 360 23.73 8.86 25.18
N PRO A 361 24.02 8.12 26.26
CA PRO A 361 24.71 8.60 27.46
C PRO A 361 26.14 9.08 27.15
N ASP A 362 26.78 9.85 28.05
CA ASP A 362 28.17 10.37 27.83
C ASP A 362 29.19 9.29 27.44
N ASN A 363 28.99 8.06 27.94
CA ASN A 363 29.78 6.90 27.57
C ASN A 363 28.90 5.92 26.79
N ALA A 364 29.27 5.60 25.55
CA ALA A 364 28.52 4.68 24.71
C ALA A 364 28.28 3.31 25.38
N VAL A 365 27.12 2.72 25.13
CA VAL A 365 26.71 1.43 25.70
C VAL A 365 27.45 0.32 24.95
N VAL A 366 28.30 -0.43 25.64
CA VAL A 366 29.04 -1.56 25.07
C VAL A 366 28.15 -2.80 25.05
N LEU A 367 27.95 -3.38 23.87
CA LEU A 367 27.08 -4.54 23.70
C LEU A 367 27.78 -5.84 24.10
N SER A 368 27.08 -6.66 24.87
CA SER A 368 27.42 -8.04 25.14
C SER A 368 26.80 -8.98 24.11
N GLN A 369 27.14 -10.26 24.16
CA GLN A 369 26.52 -11.26 23.28
C GLN A 369 25.01 -11.43 23.52
N GLU A 370 24.52 -11.12 24.72
CA GLU A 370 23.09 -11.20 25.07
C GLU A 370 22.33 -9.94 24.64
N SER A 371 22.99 -8.78 24.70
CA SER A 371 22.36 -7.50 24.40
C SER A 371 22.47 -7.10 22.92
N ALA A 372 23.17 -7.85 22.07
CA ALA A 372 23.41 -7.48 20.68
C ALA A 372 22.22 -7.76 19.73
N ALA A 373 21.21 -8.52 20.17
CA ALA A 373 19.99 -8.77 19.40
C ALA A 373 19.20 -7.48 19.17
N ALA A 374 18.50 -7.38 18.04
CA ALA A 374 17.86 -6.14 17.57
C ALA A 374 16.94 -5.46 18.59
N SER A 375 16.10 -6.22 19.30
CA SER A 375 15.22 -5.67 20.34
C SER A 375 15.90 -5.48 21.70
N ALA A 376 17.07 -6.07 21.89
CA ALA A 376 17.81 -6.05 23.16
C ALA A 376 18.73 -4.84 23.26
N TRP A 377 19.46 -4.49 22.20
CA TRP A 377 20.35 -3.32 22.24
C TRP A 377 19.55 -2.01 22.19
N THR A 378 18.42 -1.99 21.48
CA THR A 378 17.52 -0.81 21.43
C THR A 378 16.89 -0.55 22.79
N LEU A 379 16.45 -1.59 23.48
CA LEU A 379 15.99 -1.51 24.86
C LEU A 379 17.12 -1.02 25.79
N ALA A 380 18.32 -1.60 25.68
CA ALA A 380 19.45 -1.22 26.52
C ALA A 380 19.87 0.25 26.33
N LEU A 381 19.87 0.76 25.10
CA LEU A 381 20.14 2.16 24.82
C LEU A 381 19.02 3.06 25.36
N ALA A 382 17.76 2.66 25.20
CA ALA A 382 16.61 3.41 25.69
C ALA A 382 16.61 3.52 27.23
N GLU A 383 16.87 2.42 27.93
CA GLU A 383 17.02 2.39 29.38
C GLU A 383 18.19 3.25 29.84
N ALA A 384 19.35 3.15 29.18
CA ALA A 384 20.54 3.92 29.52
C ALA A 384 20.34 5.43 29.36
N VAL A 385 19.63 5.87 28.30
CA VAL A 385 19.29 7.29 28.11
C VAL A 385 18.25 7.75 29.14
N ASN A 386 17.23 6.95 29.42
CA ASN A 386 16.17 7.32 30.37
C ASN A 386 16.66 7.36 31.82
N GLU A 387 17.67 6.57 32.19
CA GLU A 387 18.29 6.57 33.52
C GLU A 387 19.03 7.88 33.83
N LEU A 388 19.54 8.57 32.81
CA LEU A 388 20.21 9.87 32.98
C LEU A 388 19.25 10.99 33.44
N ASN A 389 17.94 10.73 33.41
CA ASN A 389 16.88 11.67 33.81
C ASN A 389 17.07 13.08 33.22
N THR A 390 17.39 13.13 31.92
CA THR A 390 17.52 14.38 31.15
C THR A 390 16.16 14.82 30.59
N ASP A 391 16.16 15.92 29.84
CA ASP A 391 15.11 16.41 28.96
C ASP A 391 14.96 15.55 27.68
N VAL A 392 15.50 14.33 27.64
CA VAL A 392 15.36 13.39 26.51
C VAL A 392 14.92 12.02 27.03
N ARG A 393 14.02 11.38 26.30
CA ARG A 393 13.52 10.03 26.58
C ARG A 393 13.43 9.19 25.32
N ILE A 394 13.62 7.89 25.47
CA ILE A 394 13.45 6.90 24.41
C ILE A 394 12.40 5.88 24.86
N GLY A 395 11.40 5.61 24.03
CA GLY A 395 10.35 4.64 24.36
C GLY A 395 9.10 4.74 23.50
N VAL A 396 8.03 4.09 23.95
CA VAL A 396 6.65 4.28 23.48
C VAL A 396 5.92 5.15 24.50
N VAL A 397 5.09 6.08 24.02
CA VAL A 397 4.24 6.90 24.90
C VAL A 397 3.10 6.03 25.41
N ASP A 398 2.95 5.95 26.74
CA ASP A 398 1.84 5.23 27.37
C ASP A 398 0.57 6.08 27.49
N SER A 399 -0.49 5.49 28.05
CA SER A 399 -1.78 6.16 28.24
C SER A 399 -1.74 7.35 29.21
N ASP A 400 -0.69 7.45 30.04
CA ASP A 400 -0.49 8.52 31.00
C ASP A 400 0.40 9.65 30.43
N GLY A 401 0.90 9.49 29.19
CA GLY A 401 1.76 10.45 28.50
C GLY A 401 3.24 10.31 28.86
N ASP A 402 3.62 9.24 29.56
CA ASP A 402 5.00 8.94 29.92
C ASP A 402 5.68 8.12 28.81
N VAL A 403 7.00 8.28 28.66
CA VAL A 403 7.80 7.57 27.66
C VAL A 403 8.49 6.38 28.31
N ALA A 404 8.08 5.17 27.96
CA ALA A 404 8.60 3.92 28.52
C ALA A 404 9.35 3.08 27.47
N PRO A 405 10.59 2.62 27.73
CA PRO A 405 11.30 1.70 26.85
C PRO A 405 10.54 0.38 26.67
N VAL A 406 10.52 -0.13 25.44
CA VAL A 406 9.94 -1.45 25.13
C VAL A 406 10.98 -2.37 24.49
N ALA A 407 10.87 -3.68 24.72
CA ALA A 407 11.76 -4.70 24.14
C ALA A 407 11.44 -4.93 22.65
N SER A 408 11.68 -3.91 21.83
CA SER A 408 11.31 -3.86 20.42
C SER A 408 12.42 -3.25 19.59
N ALA A 409 12.64 -3.80 18.41
CA ALA A 409 13.66 -3.29 17.50
C ALA A 409 13.26 -1.92 16.93
N THR A 410 11.97 -1.68 16.66
CA THR A 410 11.51 -0.52 15.88
C THR A 410 10.43 0.33 16.55
N GLU A 411 9.84 -0.11 17.67
CA GLU A 411 8.75 0.66 18.30
C GLU A 411 9.25 1.80 19.19
N ASN A 412 10.51 1.77 19.65
CA ASN A 412 11.07 2.84 20.47
C ASN A 412 11.30 4.10 19.63
N ARG A 413 10.88 5.26 20.16
CA ARG A 413 11.06 6.58 19.55
C ARG A 413 11.81 7.52 20.48
N VAL A 414 12.47 8.54 19.93
CA VAL A 414 13.22 9.54 20.67
C VAL A 414 12.34 10.78 20.86
N TYR A 415 12.28 11.25 22.10
CA TYR A 415 11.46 12.37 22.54
C TYR A 415 12.32 13.36 23.32
N ALA A 416 12.08 14.67 23.17
CA ALA A 416 12.80 15.72 23.90
C ALA A 416 11.85 16.74 24.51
N GLN A 417 12.15 17.25 25.70
CA GLN A 417 11.18 17.97 26.49
C GLN A 417 10.88 19.35 25.89
N ALA A 418 9.61 19.65 25.59
CA ALA A 418 9.18 20.92 25.02
C ALA A 418 9.30 22.08 26.05
N PRO A 419 9.81 23.26 25.66
CA PRO A 419 10.40 23.56 24.36
C PRO A 419 11.80 22.92 24.22
N THR A 420 12.00 22.11 23.19
CA THR A 420 13.29 21.45 22.95
C THR A 420 14.28 22.36 22.23
N GLN A 421 15.57 22.22 22.57
CA GLN A 421 16.67 22.79 21.79
C GLN A 421 17.15 21.87 20.66
N TYR A 422 16.64 20.63 20.61
CA TYR A 422 17.09 19.57 19.70
C TYR A 422 16.18 19.51 18.47
N VAL A 423 16.77 19.41 17.28
CA VAL A 423 16.06 19.36 15.99
C VAL A 423 16.09 17.97 15.36
N SER A 424 17.02 17.10 15.77
CA SER A 424 17.11 15.72 15.27
C SER A 424 17.88 14.81 16.22
N ALA A 425 17.66 13.51 16.06
CA ALA A 425 18.30 12.44 16.82
C ALA A 425 18.78 11.32 15.88
N PHE A 426 19.94 10.75 16.16
CA PHE A 426 20.55 9.67 15.38
C PHE A 426 21.16 8.63 16.32
N VAL A 427 21.11 7.36 15.95
CA VAL A 427 21.87 6.30 16.64
C VAL A 427 23.26 6.21 16.00
N VAL A 428 24.29 6.29 16.84
CA VAL A 428 25.68 6.07 16.47
C VAL A 428 26.07 4.66 16.91
N VAL A 429 26.57 3.87 15.97
CA VAL A 429 27.08 2.52 16.21
C VAL A 429 28.54 2.48 15.81
N ASP A 430 29.42 2.19 16.76
CA ASP A 430 30.85 1.99 16.51
C ASP A 430 31.21 0.51 16.67
N SER A 431 31.83 -0.06 15.64
CA SER A 431 32.20 -1.47 15.63
C SER A 431 33.34 -1.74 16.63
N GLY A 432 33.11 -2.68 17.53
CA GLY A 432 34.07 -3.07 18.57
C GLY A 432 35.32 -3.72 17.97
N SER A 433 36.37 -2.94 17.70
CA SER A 433 37.67 -3.50 17.35
C SER A 433 38.26 -4.17 18.59
N SER A 434 38.32 -5.51 18.60
CA SER A 434 39.11 -6.29 19.54
C SER A 434 40.57 -5.84 19.48
N SER A 435 40.92 -4.90 20.34
CA SER A 435 42.26 -4.34 20.46
C SER A 435 43.10 -5.28 21.32
N SER A 436 43.70 -6.28 20.66
CA SER A 436 44.97 -6.82 21.17
C SER A 436 46.01 -5.72 21.05
N SER A 437 46.41 -5.19 22.21
CA SER A 437 47.46 -4.20 22.40
C SER A 437 48.74 -4.53 21.64
N SER A 438 49.12 -3.66 20.71
CA SER A 438 50.52 -3.50 20.26
C SER A 438 50.79 -2.04 19.94
N SER A 439 51.57 -1.40 20.79
CA SER A 439 52.18 -0.10 20.57
C SER A 439 53.09 -0.13 19.33
N SER A 440 52.83 0.73 18.35
CA SER A 440 53.85 1.10 17.35
C SER A 440 53.68 2.57 16.96
N SER A 441 54.71 3.34 17.32
CA SER A 441 54.98 4.70 16.89
C SER A 441 54.84 4.88 15.37
N THR A 442 54.20 5.96 14.94
CA THR A 442 54.14 6.43 13.56
C THR A 442 55.57 6.68 13.01
N PRO A 443 55.94 6.14 11.84
CA PRO A 443 57.14 6.56 11.13
C PRO A 443 56.83 7.87 10.38
N THR A 444 57.59 8.92 10.69
CA THR A 444 57.59 10.19 9.96
C THR A 444 57.89 9.97 8.47
N GLY A 445 56.97 10.38 7.57
CA GLY A 445 57.17 10.41 6.12
C GLY A 445 56.26 9.53 5.25
N SER A 446 55.11 9.09 5.76
CA SER A 446 54.12 8.28 5.01
C SER A 446 52.99 9.14 4.43
N TYR A 447 52.51 8.78 3.23
CA TYR A 447 51.37 9.41 2.55
C TYR A 447 50.25 8.38 2.35
N CYS A 448 49.03 8.85 2.14
CA CYS A 448 47.93 8.03 1.69
C CYS A 448 47.81 8.08 0.17
N ASN A 449 47.86 6.93 -0.49
CA ASN A 449 47.38 6.82 -1.87
C ASN A 449 45.85 6.74 -1.85
N TRP A 450 45.19 7.90 -1.90
CA TRP A 450 43.74 8.02 -1.89
C TRP A 450 43.23 8.05 -3.33
N TYR A 451 42.75 6.90 -3.82
CA TYR A 451 42.26 6.74 -5.20
C TYR A 451 43.22 7.26 -6.29
N GLY A 452 44.53 7.07 -6.10
CA GLY A 452 45.57 7.50 -7.04
C GLY A 452 46.21 8.85 -6.75
N THR A 453 45.75 9.57 -5.71
CA THR A 453 46.31 10.86 -5.29
C THR A 453 47.06 10.74 -3.96
N GLU A 454 48.33 11.13 -3.94
CA GLU A 454 49.15 11.12 -2.73
C GLU A 454 48.73 12.27 -1.79
N THR A 455 48.13 11.91 -0.66
CA THR A 455 47.59 12.84 0.34
C THR A 455 48.38 12.70 1.66
N PRO A 456 48.76 13.80 2.33
CA PRO A 456 49.41 13.73 3.64
C PRO A 456 48.58 12.99 4.68
N LEU A 457 49.22 12.23 5.57
CA LEU A 457 48.53 11.62 6.71
C LEU A 457 48.39 12.63 7.86
N CYS A 458 47.23 12.65 8.53
CA CYS A 458 47.03 13.48 9.71
C CYS A 458 47.80 12.92 10.91
N GLU A 459 48.38 13.80 11.71
CA GLU A 459 49.13 13.46 12.92
C GLU A 459 48.19 13.35 14.13
N ASP A 460 47.21 14.25 14.26
CA ASP A 460 46.31 14.33 15.40
C ASP A 460 44.90 13.78 15.10
N THR A 461 44.44 13.89 13.85
CA THR A 461 43.14 13.37 13.42
C THR A 461 43.13 11.84 13.34
N GLN A 462 42.36 11.19 14.22
CA GLN A 462 42.36 9.73 14.42
C GLN A 462 41.49 8.96 13.42
N SER A 463 40.48 9.61 12.84
CA SER A 463 39.60 9.08 11.78
C SER A 463 39.09 10.22 10.89
N GLY A 464 38.80 9.94 9.62
CA GLY A 464 38.33 10.92 8.64
C GLY A 464 39.42 11.78 8.01
N TRP A 465 39.00 12.93 7.50
CA TRP A 465 39.84 13.97 6.89
C TRP A 465 40.08 15.11 7.88
N GLY A 466 41.27 15.70 7.84
CA GLY A 466 41.67 16.83 8.67
C GLY A 466 42.38 17.91 7.87
N TYR A 467 42.70 19.02 8.52
CA TYR A 467 43.54 20.09 7.96
C TYR A 467 44.62 20.45 8.98
N GLU A 468 45.82 19.94 8.76
CA GLU A 468 46.96 20.05 9.67
C GLU A 468 48.17 20.58 8.89
N ASN A 469 49.03 21.37 9.55
CA ASN A 469 50.26 21.91 8.95
C ASN A 469 50.06 22.69 7.62
N GLY A 470 48.86 23.28 7.41
CA GLY A 470 48.56 24.11 6.25
C GLY A 470 48.16 23.34 4.98
N ALA A 471 47.81 22.07 5.09
CA ALA A 471 47.27 21.25 4.00
C ALA A 471 46.18 20.30 4.49
N SER A 472 45.29 19.87 3.59
CA SER A 472 44.35 18.79 3.88
C SER A 472 45.11 17.48 4.05
N CYS A 473 44.73 16.70 5.06
CA CYS A 473 45.32 15.41 5.40
C CYS A 473 44.22 14.36 5.62
N VAL A 474 44.57 13.08 5.55
CA VAL A 474 43.67 11.96 5.86
C VAL A 474 44.24 11.14 7.01
N SER A 475 43.41 10.74 7.97
CA SER A 475 43.87 9.90 9.08
C SER A 475 44.40 8.55 8.58
N VAL A 476 45.34 7.96 9.32
CA VAL A 476 45.90 6.63 9.03
C VAL A 476 44.81 5.56 8.95
N THR A 477 43.84 5.63 9.86
CA THR A 477 42.73 4.68 9.95
C THR A 477 41.85 4.72 8.70
N THR A 478 41.49 5.93 8.24
CA THR A 478 40.67 6.12 7.04
C THR A 478 41.45 5.78 5.77
N CYS A 479 42.75 6.03 5.74
CA CYS A 479 43.58 5.61 4.62
C CYS A 479 43.68 4.08 4.49
N ASN A 480 43.82 3.36 5.61
CA ASN A 480 43.94 1.89 5.59
C ASN A 480 42.60 1.18 5.36
N SER A 481 41.47 1.88 5.46
CA SER A 481 40.16 1.30 5.12
C SER A 481 39.89 1.28 3.61
N GLN A 482 40.85 1.72 2.78
CA GLN A 482 40.73 1.69 1.33
C GLN A 482 40.96 0.29 0.76
N PRO A 483 40.19 -0.14 -0.26
CA PRO A 483 40.42 -1.42 -0.94
C PRO A 483 41.69 -1.37 -1.80
N GLU A 484 42.36 -2.52 -1.98
CA GLU A 484 43.54 -2.59 -2.86
C GLU A 484 43.21 -2.05 -4.27
N PRO A 485 44.11 -1.27 -4.90
CA PRO A 485 45.53 -1.05 -4.55
C PRO A 485 45.82 0.22 -3.72
N PHE A 486 44.81 0.81 -3.07
CA PHE A 486 44.92 2.08 -2.33
C PHE A 486 45.25 1.86 -0.85
N GLY A 487 45.85 2.86 -0.20
CA GLY A 487 46.27 2.76 1.21
C GLY A 487 47.54 3.55 1.54
N VAL A 488 48.06 3.35 2.75
CA VAL A 488 49.26 4.05 3.23
C VAL A 488 50.50 3.58 2.45
N VAL A 489 51.26 4.53 1.90
CA VAL A 489 52.49 4.29 1.14
C VAL A 489 53.69 4.95 1.84
N GLU A 490 54.79 4.21 1.98
CA GLU A 490 56.05 4.73 2.55
C GLU A 490 56.88 5.43 1.47
N GLY A 491 57.20 6.71 1.68
CA GLY A 491 58.09 7.43 0.79
C GLY A 491 59.56 7.20 1.14
N ASN A 492 60.34 6.50 0.28
CA ASN A 492 61.74 6.87 0.13
C ASN A 492 62.44 6.46 -1.19
N ALA A 493 63.04 7.47 -1.81
CA ALA A 493 64.30 7.54 -2.56
C ALA A 493 64.78 6.37 -3.47
N SER A 494 64.74 6.65 -4.78
CA SER A 494 65.75 6.37 -5.83
C SER A 494 66.81 5.27 -5.61
N SER A 495 66.79 4.21 -6.44
CA SER A 495 67.94 3.76 -7.27
C SER A 495 67.64 2.57 -8.21
N SER A 496 67.73 2.84 -9.52
CA SER A 496 68.13 2.00 -10.67
C SER A 496 68.15 0.46 -10.58
N SER A 497 67.44 -0.23 -11.49
CA SER A 497 68.02 -0.81 -12.75
C SER A 497 67.01 -1.63 -13.59
N SER A 498 66.74 -1.14 -14.81
CA SER A 498 66.53 -1.83 -16.11
C SER A 498 65.82 -3.19 -16.17
N SER A 499 64.78 -3.39 -16.99
CA SER A 499 64.93 -3.42 -18.46
C SER A 499 63.58 -3.45 -19.23
N SER A 500 63.44 -2.48 -20.15
CA SER A 500 62.87 -2.53 -21.52
C SER A 500 61.66 -3.45 -21.80
N SER A 501 60.55 -2.95 -22.37
CA SER A 501 60.53 -2.43 -23.75
C SER A 501 59.28 -1.58 -24.07
N SER A 502 59.53 -0.38 -24.60
CA SER A 502 58.87 0.34 -25.72
C SER A 502 57.38 0.02 -26.01
N SER A 503 56.47 0.99 -26.09
CA SER A 503 56.50 2.03 -27.13
C SER A 503 55.41 3.11 -26.95
N SER A 504 55.78 4.33 -27.34
CA SER A 504 54.98 5.46 -27.85
C SER A 504 53.86 6.06 -26.98
N VAL A 505 54.15 7.24 -26.46
CA VAL A 505 53.17 8.27 -26.08
C VAL A 505 52.53 8.87 -27.33
N SER A 506 51.21 9.03 -27.31
CA SER A 506 50.48 10.02 -28.10
C SER A 506 49.40 10.60 -27.20
N SER A 507 49.32 11.93 -27.23
CA SER A 507 48.57 12.81 -26.36
C SER A 507 47.06 12.79 -26.61
N SER A 508 46.35 13.19 -25.55
CA SER A 508 45.00 13.79 -25.50
C SER A 508 43.82 12.95 -26.00
N SER A 509 42.99 12.51 -25.07
CA SER A 509 41.56 12.85 -25.05
C SER A 509 40.97 12.42 -23.71
N SER A 510 40.19 13.33 -23.12
CA SER A 510 39.17 13.04 -22.14
C SER A 510 38.30 11.88 -22.64
N SER A 511 38.32 10.76 -21.94
CA SER A 511 37.44 9.63 -22.19
C SER A 511 36.45 9.56 -21.04
N SER A 512 35.20 9.89 -21.33
CA SER A 512 34.05 9.49 -20.53
C SER A 512 34.12 7.98 -20.29
N VAL A 513 33.99 7.59 -19.02
CA VAL A 513 33.62 6.22 -18.67
C VAL A 513 32.24 5.95 -19.28
N PRO A 514 32.01 4.80 -19.94
CA PRO A 514 30.71 4.52 -20.52
C PRO A 514 29.67 4.38 -19.40
N ALA A 515 28.56 5.12 -19.47
CA ALA A 515 27.42 4.90 -18.58
C ALA A 515 26.99 3.43 -18.64
N SER A 516 26.89 2.82 -17.48
CA SER A 516 26.49 1.42 -17.33
C SER A 516 24.98 1.26 -17.19
N ALA A 517 24.24 2.36 -17.00
CA ALA A 517 22.79 2.37 -16.84
C ALA A 517 22.12 3.55 -17.56
N ASN A 518 20.87 3.33 -17.97
CA ASN A 518 19.96 4.36 -18.46
C ASN A 518 19.07 4.85 -17.30
N CYS A 519 19.10 6.16 -17.04
CA CYS A 519 18.45 6.76 -15.89
C CYS A 519 17.41 7.78 -16.34
N ALA A 520 16.14 7.49 -16.03
CA ALA A 520 15.01 8.31 -16.46
C ALA A 520 14.30 8.90 -15.24
N HIS A 521 14.12 10.22 -15.23
CA HIS A 521 13.26 10.90 -14.27
C HIS A 521 11.85 11.11 -14.86
N THR A 522 10.84 10.71 -14.10
CA THR A 522 9.43 10.90 -14.45
C THR A 522 8.68 11.54 -13.29
N VAL A 523 7.64 12.29 -13.60
CA VAL A 523 6.73 12.87 -12.61
C VAL A 523 5.45 12.05 -12.63
N SER A 524 5.21 11.26 -11.58
CA SER A 524 4.07 10.35 -11.53
C SER A 524 2.77 11.07 -11.10
N ASN A 525 2.89 12.14 -10.31
CA ASN A 525 1.77 13.00 -9.93
C ASN A 525 2.23 14.43 -9.61
N SER A 526 1.39 15.45 -9.83
CA SER A 526 1.68 16.85 -9.46
C SER A 526 0.41 17.63 -9.11
N TRP A 527 0.46 18.45 -8.06
CA TRP A 527 -0.69 19.21 -7.52
C TRP A 527 -0.37 20.71 -7.31
N GLY A 528 0.43 21.26 -8.23
CA GLY A 528 0.75 22.71 -8.29
C GLY A 528 1.94 23.11 -7.43
N ASN A 529 1.83 22.96 -6.11
CA ASN A 529 2.91 23.32 -5.16
C ASN A 529 3.73 22.12 -4.67
N GLY A 530 3.44 20.92 -5.16
CA GLY A 530 4.23 19.72 -4.91
C GLY A 530 4.00 18.65 -5.97
N PHE A 531 4.87 17.65 -5.99
CA PHE A 531 4.84 16.55 -6.94
C PHE A 531 5.49 15.28 -6.36
N ILE A 532 5.21 14.14 -7.00
CA ILE A 532 5.94 12.89 -6.83
C ILE A 532 6.86 12.71 -8.03
N GLY A 533 8.17 12.65 -7.77
CA GLY A 533 9.20 12.33 -8.74
C GLY A 533 9.65 10.88 -8.58
N GLU A 534 9.94 10.23 -9.70
CA GLU A 534 10.48 8.87 -9.75
C GLU A 534 11.72 8.87 -10.65
N VAL A 535 12.74 8.12 -10.24
CA VAL A 535 13.94 7.87 -11.04
C VAL A 535 14.07 6.37 -11.24
N THR A 536 14.06 5.95 -12.50
CA THR A 536 14.27 4.56 -12.90
C THR A 536 15.67 4.41 -13.46
N ILE A 537 16.45 3.49 -12.88
CA ILE A 537 17.79 3.13 -13.32
C ILE A 537 17.71 1.74 -13.97
N THR A 538 18.06 1.65 -15.25
CA THR A 538 18.07 0.40 -16.03
C THR A 538 19.50 0.00 -16.36
N ASN A 539 19.95 -1.17 -15.92
CA ASN A 539 21.26 -1.70 -16.27
C ASN A 539 21.23 -2.28 -17.69
N ASP A 540 21.61 -1.47 -18.67
CA ASP A 540 21.68 -1.87 -20.08
C ASP A 540 22.99 -2.63 -20.42
N SER A 541 23.82 -2.94 -19.42
CA SER A 541 25.06 -3.70 -19.59
C SER A 541 24.86 -5.21 -19.36
N ASP A 542 25.83 -6.00 -19.80
CA ASP A 542 25.88 -7.46 -19.58
C ASP A 542 26.49 -7.85 -18.22
N THR A 543 26.71 -6.89 -17.32
CA THR A 543 27.35 -7.09 -16.01
C THR A 543 26.55 -6.48 -14.88
N ASP A 544 26.52 -7.14 -13.73
CA ASP A 544 25.80 -6.62 -12.56
C ASP A 544 26.45 -5.31 -12.05
N ILE A 545 25.63 -4.28 -11.88
CA ILE A 545 26.04 -3.03 -11.21
C ILE A 545 25.99 -3.29 -9.71
N ASN A 546 27.09 -3.05 -9.00
CA ASN A 546 27.20 -3.25 -7.55
C ASN A 546 27.48 -1.91 -6.87
N GLY A 547 26.41 -1.26 -6.43
CA GLY A 547 26.41 0.12 -5.97
C GLY A 547 26.06 1.08 -7.09
N TRP A 548 25.24 2.08 -6.77
CA TRP A 548 24.89 3.14 -7.69
C TRP A 548 24.76 4.46 -6.92
N ASN A 549 25.17 5.54 -7.58
CA ASN A 549 24.97 6.90 -7.13
C ASN A 549 24.54 7.72 -8.35
N VAL A 550 23.42 8.42 -8.20
CA VAL A 550 22.85 9.28 -9.23
C VAL A 550 22.54 10.64 -8.64
N GLN A 551 22.57 11.68 -9.46
CA GLN A 551 22.37 13.05 -9.06
C GLN A 551 21.52 13.81 -10.09
N TRP A 552 20.75 14.77 -9.63
CA TRP A 552 19.97 15.67 -10.47
C TRP A 552 19.80 17.02 -9.80
N GLU A 553 19.49 18.03 -10.59
CA GLU A 553 19.27 19.40 -10.13
C GLU A 553 17.99 19.94 -10.78
N TYR A 554 17.19 20.67 -10.01
CA TYR A 554 16.05 21.42 -10.52
C TYR A 554 16.44 22.88 -10.75
N ASP A 555 16.05 23.44 -11.89
CA ASP A 555 16.21 24.88 -12.19
C ASP A 555 15.34 25.79 -11.30
N GLN A 556 14.34 25.20 -10.63
CA GLN A 556 13.39 25.89 -9.74
C GLN A 556 13.68 25.53 -8.27
N ASN A 557 13.11 26.31 -7.35
CA ASN A 557 13.17 26.00 -5.92
C ASN A 557 12.31 24.77 -5.61
N VAL A 558 12.91 23.58 -5.74
CA VAL A 558 12.33 22.30 -5.35
C VAL A 558 12.96 21.84 -4.04
N ALA A 559 12.12 21.42 -3.09
CA ALA A 559 12.54 20.87 -1.81
C ALA A 559 11.97 19.46 -1.64
N ILE A 560 12.81 18.43 -1.71
CA ILE A 560 12.42 17.04 -1.40
C ILE A 560 12.09 16.94 0.09
N THR A 561 10.87 16.46 0.40
CA THR A 561 10.34 16.33 1.76
C THR A 561 10.28 14.89 2.24
N ASN A 562 10.24 13.92 1.32
CA ASN A 562 10.23 12.51 1.64
C ASN A 562 10.81 11.69 0.48
N SER A 563 11.39 10.52 0.76
CA SER A 563 11.93 9.63 -0.27
C SER A 563 11.79 8.16 0.12
N TRP A 564 11.77 7.26 -0.87
CA TRP A 564 11.73 5.82 -0.66
C TRP A 564 12.60 5.10 -1.70
N SER A 565 13.06 3.91 -1.36
CA SER A 565 13.94 3.08 -2.20
C SER A 565 15.26 3.74 -2.60
N ALA A 566 15.66 4.84 -1.96
CA ALA A 566 16.96 5.48 -2.12
C ALA A 566 17.29 6.37 -0.91
N ASP A 567 18.58 6.47 -0.60
CA ASP A 567 19.10 7.46 0.36
C ASP A 567 19.38 8.77 -0.39
N ILE A 568 18.46 9.73 -0.27
CA ILE A 568 18.59 11.05 -0.93
C ILE A 568 19.22 12.06 0.03
N THR A 569 20.25 12.75 -0.45
CA THR A 569 20.93 13.84 0.27
C THR A 569 21.03 15.09 -0.61
N GLY A 570 21.38 16.21 0.02
CA GLY A 570 21.53 17.50 -0.64
C GLY A 570 20.31 18.41 -0.49
N ASN A 571 20.45 19.63 -1.00
CA ASN A 571 19.39 20.64 -1.01
C ASN A 571 19.42 21.37 -2.36
N ASN A 572 19.29 20.59 -3.44
CA ASN A 572 19.41 20.99 -4.84
C ASN A 572 20.81 21.55 -5.22
N PRO A 573 21.72 20.76 -5.84
CA PRO A 573 21.50 19.46 -6.44
C PRO A 573 21.25 18.35 -5.41
N TYR A 574 20.48 17.36 -5.82
CA TYR A 574 20.19 16.14 -5.06
C TYR A 574 21.09 15.00 -5.52
N GLN A 575 21.49 14.15 -4.57
CA GLN A 575 22.23 12.91 -4.80
C GLN A 575 21.46 11.77 -4.14
N ALA A 576 21.30 10.66 -4.87
CA ALA A 576 20.66 9.45 -4.39
C ALA A 576 21.62 8.26 -4.52
N SER A 577 21.73 7.48 -3.44
CA SER A 577 22.43 6.21 -3.44
C SER A 577 21.50 5.04 -3.09
N ALA A 578 21.99 3.82 -3.36
CA ALA A 578 21.26 2.60 -3.07
C ALA A 578 20.84 2.45 -1.61
N ALA A 579 19.55 2.20 -1.39
CA ALA A 579 18.98 1.85 -0.10
C ALA A 579 19.24 0.37 0.22
N GLY A 580 20.50 -0.02 0.43
CA GLY A 580 20.95 -1.34 0.91
C GLY A 580 20.52 -2.58 0.09
N TYR A 581 19.22 -2.90 0.08
CA TYR A 581 18.63 -4.06 -0.61
C TYR A 581 18.62 -3.94 -2.14
N ASN A 582 18.69 -2.72 -2.68
CA ASN A 582 18.70 -2.47 -4.13
C ASN A 582 20.10 -2.04 -4.65
N GLN A 583 21.15 -2.37 -3.89
CA GLN A 583 22.53 -2.05 -4.26
C GLN A 583 23.00 -2.77 -5.53
N THR A 584 22.51 -3.98 -5.78
CA THR A 584 22.85 -4.75 -6.99
C THR A 584 21.74 -4.66 -8.02
N ILE A 585 22.07 -4.17 -9.23
CA ILE A 585 21.17 -4.18 -10.39
C ILE A 585 21.74 -5.20 -11.39
N ALA A 586 21.09 -6.35 -11.51
CA ALA A 586 21.54 -7.40 -12.44
C ALA A 586 21.47 -6.93 -13.90
N ALA A 587 22.27 -7.54 -14.77
CA ALA A 587 22.25 -7.24 -16.21
C ALA A 587 20.82 -7.29 -16.79
N GLY A 588 20.41 -6.21 -17.47
CA GLY A 588 19.07 -6.07 -18.06
C GLY A 588 17.92 -5.85 -17.07
N GLN A 589 18.19 -5.59 -15.78
CA GLN A 589 17.17 -5.26 -14.78
C GLN A 589 17.10 -3.75 -14.53
N SER A 590 15.97 -3.31 -13.98
CA SER A 590 15.75 -1.94 -13.56
C SER A 590 15.40 -1.87 -12.09
N ILE A 591 15.78 -0.78 -11.44
CA ILE A 591 15.27 -0.38 -10.13
C ILE A 591 14.66 1.02 -10.23
N THR A 592 13.65 1.28 -9.42
CA THR A 592 12.99 2.58 -9.36
C THR A 592 12.96 3.05 -7.92
N PHE A 593 13.33 4.31 -7.71
CA PHE A 593 13.14 5.01 -6.45
C PHE A 593 12.31 6.26 -6.67
N GLY A 594 11.69 6.76 -5.60
CA GLY A 594 10.82 7.91 -5.68
C GLY A 594 10.95 8.86 -4.50
N PHE A 595 10.39 10.04 -4.68
CA PHE A 595 10.41 11.10 -3.69
C PHE A 595 9.21 12.04 -3.84
N GLN A 596 8.79 12.61 -2.72
CA GLN A 596 7.85 13.72 -2.68
C GLN A 596 8.63 15.02 -2.55
N ALA A 597 8.26 16.03 -3.32
CA ALA A 597 8.88 17.34 -3.26
C ALA A 597 7.86 18.48 -3.32
N ASN A 598 8.20 19.59 -2.65
CA ASN A 598 7.52 20.88 -2.81
C ASN A 598 8.14 21.65 -3.97
N GLY A 599 7.33 22.40 -4.72
CA GLY A 599 7.73 23.17 -5.90
C GLY A 599 7.10 22.66 -7.20
N SER A 600 7.45 23.28 -8.33
CA SER A 600 6.99 22.86 -9.66
C SER A 600 7.95 21.81 -10.22
N PRO A 601 7.46 20.66 -10.71
CA PRO A 601 8.32 19.72 -11.40
C PRO A 601 8.88 20.38 -12.67
N GLY A 602 10.19 20.41 -12.80
CA GLY A 602 10.91 20.74 -14.04
C GLY A 602 11.40 19.47 -14.73
N GLU A 603 11.78 19.57 -15.99
CA GLU A 603 12.53 18.50 -16.65
C GLU A 603 13.97 18.53 -16.11
N VAL A 604 14.43 17.40 -15.59
CA VAL A 604 15.78 17.27 -15.02
C VAL A 604 16.51 16.13 -15.69
N GLN A 605 17.83 16.28 -15.85
CA GLN A 605 18.70 15.21 -16.32
C GLN A 605 19.29 14.50 -15.10
N VAL A 606 19.18 13.18 -15.08
CA VAL A 606 19.79 12.34 -14.04
C VAL A 606 21.17 11.94 -14.52
N THR A 607 22.21 12.39 -13.82
CA THR A 607 23.62 12.12 -14.13
C THR A 607 24.25 11.33 -12.98
N GLY A 608 25.46 10.79 -13.12
CA GLY A 608 26.16 10.15 -12.00
C GLY A 608 27.17 9.11 -12.44
N ASP A 609 27.62 8.27 -11.50
CA ASP A 609 28.65 7.25 -11.77
C ASP A 609 28.19 6.18 -12.77
N ILE A 610 26.88 6.03 -12.95
CA ILE A 610 26.27 5.03 -13.85
C ILE A 610 25.33 5.63 -14.90
N CYS A 611 25.03 6.94 -14.85
CA CYS A 611 24.08 7.62 -15.74
C CYS A 611 24.79 8.75 -16.53
N ASP A 612 24.54 8.84 -17.84
CA ASP A 612 25.12 9.87 -18.73
C ASP A 612 24.36 11.20 -18.71
#